data_AF-A0A9D0KJ13-F1
#
_entry.id   AF-A0A9D0KJ13-F1
#
_cell.length_a   1.000
_cell.length_b   1.000
_cell.length_c   1.000
_cell.angle_alpha   90.00
_cell.angle_beta   90.00
_cell.angle_gamma   90.00
#
_symmetry.space_group_name_H-M   'P 1'
#
loop_
_entity.id
_entity.type
_entity.pdbx_description
1 polymer ?
#
loop_
_entity_poly.entity_id
_entity_poly.type
_entity_poly.pdbx_seq_one_letter_code
_entity_poly.pdbx_strand_id
1 'polypeptide(L)'
;MRAYRADLHIHTVLSACAEVEMIPPLIVAEALRKGLDILAITDHNATANAPAVRQAAEGTPLTVLLGMELQTREEVDVLCLFEAPD
;
A
#
# COMPACT_ATOMS: atom_id res chain seq x y z
N MET A 1 -10.45 19.71 -14.14
CA MET A 1 -9.91 18.40 -13.72
C MET A 1 -9.33 18.55 -12.32
N ARG A 2 -9.57 17.57 -11.43
CA ARG A 2 -8.93 17.51 -10.11
C ARG A 2 -7.65 16.68 -10.23
N ALA A 3 -6.55 17.16 -9.67
CA ALA A 3 -5.30 16.41 -9.57
C ALA A 3 -5.29 15.60 -8.28
N TYR A 4 -4.68 14.41 -8.32
CA TYR A 4 -4.46 13.54 -7.17
C TYR A 4 -2.97 13.21 -7.08
N ARG A 5 -2.43 13.21 -5.87
CA ARG A 5 -1.09 12.73 -5.57
C ARG A 5 -1.18 11.30 -5.07
N ALA A 6 -0.55 10.38 -5.79
CA ALA A 6 -0.63 8.95 -5.50
C ALA A 6 0.75 8.31 -5.36
N ASP A 7 0.85 7.34 -4.46
CA ASP A 7 1.95 6.36 -4.43
C ASP A 7 1.34 4.96 -4.50
N LEU A 8 1.69 4.20 -5.53
CA LEU A 8 1.01 2.96 -5.89
C LEU A 8 1.88 1.71 -5.69
N HIS A 9 3.08 1.85 -5.12
CA HIS A 9 4.03 0.77 -4.95
C HIS A 9 4.73 0.88 -3.60
N ILE A 10 4.00 0.55 -2.54
CA ILE A 10 4.50 0.59 -1.17
C ILE A 10 4.45 -0.78 -0.53
N HIS A 11 5.57 -1.17 0.07
CA HIS A 11 5.70 -2.38 0.87
C HIS A 11 5.53 -2.07 2.34
N THR A 12 4.94 -3.01 3.07
CA THR A 12 4.91 -3.03 4.53
C THR A 12 5.98 -3.97 5.06
N VAL A 13 6.15 -4.01 6.38
CA VAL A 13 7.02 -4.93 7.10
C VAL A 13 6.73 -6.43 6.82
N LEU A 14 5.63 -6.75 6.12
CA LEU A 14 5.37 -8.10 5.62
C LEU A 14 6.33 -8.52 4.51
N SER A 15 6.86 -7.56 3.75
CA SER A 15 7.84 -7.78 2.69
C SER A 15 9.25 -7.81 3.26
N ALA A 16 10.09 -8.75 2.80
CA ALA A 16 11.45 -8.94 3.30
C ALA A 16 12.41 -7.76 3.03
N CYS A 17 12.06 -6.89 2.08
CA CYS A 17 12.82 -5.70 1.72
C CYS A 17 12.47 -4.47 2.56
N ALA A 18 11.43 -4.54 3.39
CA ALA A 18 10.91 -3.40 4.15
C ALA A 18 11.51 -3.35 5.57
N GLU A 19 11.67 -2.13 6.07
CA GLU A 19 12.13 -1.88 7.43
C GLU A 19 11.02 -2.14 8.47
N VAL A 20 11.41 -2.32 9.74
CA VAL A 20 10.47 -2.62 10.83
C VAL A 20 9.47 -1.50 11.10
N GLU A 21 9.79 -0.27 10.71
CA GLU A 21 8.92 0.91 10.80
C GLU A 21 7.84 0.94 9.71
N MET A 22 7.90 0.06 8.70
CA MET A 22 6.90 -0.03 7.62
C MET A 22 5.61 -0.73 8.10
N ILE A 23 5.09 -0.31 9.25
CA ILE A 23 3.85 -0.77 9.87
C ILE A 23 2.67 0.16 9.50
N PRO A 24 1.43 -0.36 9.53
CA PRO A 24 0.24 0.38 9.10
C PRO A 24 0.09 1.83 9.61
N PRO A 25 0.16 2.13 10.92
CA PRO A 25 -0.06 3.50 11.39
C PRO A 25 1.03 4.48 10.94
N LEU A 26 2.28 4.04 10.81
CA LEU A 26 3.40 4.90 10.41
C LEU A 26 3.35 5.20 8.92
N ILE A 27 2.98 4.21 8.10
CA ILE A 27 2.76 4.39 6.65
C ILE A 27 1.68 5.45 6.41
N VAL A 28 0.53 5.35 7.09
CA VAL A 28 -0.57 6.31 6.94
C VAL A 28 -0.14 7.71 7.38
N ALA A 29 0.53 7.84 8.53
CA ALA A 29 1.02 9.12 9.03
C ALA A 29 1.98 9.79 8.04
N GLU A 30 2.89 9.01 7.45
CA GLU A 30 3.86 9.51 6.48
C GLU A 30 3.20 9.89 5.14
N ALA A 31 2.23 9.10 4.66
CA ALA A 31 1.45 9.41 3.46
C ALA A 31 0.69 10.74 3.62
N LEU A 32 0.05 10.94 4.77
CA LEU A 32 -0.63 12.20 5.11
C LEU A 32 0.37 13.38 5.19
N ARG A 33 1.52 13.18 5.83
CA ARG A 33 2.59 14.21 5.91
C ARG A 33 3.11 14.60 4.53
N LYS A 34 3.20 13.65 3.60
CA LYS A 34 3.56 13.88 2.20
C LYS A 34 2.40 14.45 1.37
N GLY A 35 1.19 14.55 1.92
CA GLY A 35 0.01 15.03 1.20
C GLY A 35 -0.39 14.11 0.05
N LEU A 36 -0.30 12.79 0.25
CA LEU A 36 -0.86 11.82 -0.69
C LEU A 36 -2.38 11.79 -0.55
N ASP A 37 -3.07 11.76 -1.68
CA ASP A 37 -4.51 11.50 -1.73
C ASP A 37 -4.79 9.99 -1.83
N ILE A 38 -3.90 9.24 -2.49
CA ILE A 38 -4.05 7.81 -2.78
C ILE A 38 -2.76 7.07 -2.42
N LEU A 39 -2.89 5.93 -1.76
CA LEU A 39 -1.80 5.02 -1.41
C LEU A 39 -2.20 3.59 -1.81
N ALA A 40 -1.30 2.80 -2.41
CA ALA A 40 -1.52 1.36 -2.59
C ALA A 40 -0.47 0.56 -1.83
N ILE A 41 -0.93 -0.47 -1.12
CA ILE A 41 -0.05 -1.45 -0.48
C ILE A 41 0.11 -2.64 -1.40
N THR A 42 1.35 -2.97 -1.75
CA THR A 42 1.70 -3.96 -2.77
C THR A 42 2.83 -4.86 -2.28
N ASP A 43 2.63 -5.49 -1.12
CA ASP A 43 3.62 -6.43 -0.56
C ASP A 43 3.97 -7.56 -1.54
N HIS A 44 5.20 -8.07 -1.43
CA HIS A 44 5.68 -9.16 -2.29
C HIS A 44 4.85 -10.42 -2.08
N ASN A 45 4.12 -10.84 -3.13
CA ASN A 45 3.31 -12.06 -3.18
C ASN A 45 2.33 -12.24 -2.00
N ALA A 46 1.94 -11.15 -1.34
CA ALA A 46 1.07 -11.18 -0.17
C ALA A 46 0.17 -9.94 -0.10
N THR A 47 -0.97 -10.07 0.57
CA THR A 47 -1.96 -8.98 0.73
C THR A 47 -2.35 -8.74 2.18
N ALA A 48 -1.81 -9.51 3.13
CA ALA A 48 -2.34 -9.60 4.49
C ALA A 48 -2.29 -8.27 5.28
N ASN A 49 -1.33 -7.39 4.99
CA ASN A 49 -1.22 -6.09 5.66
C ASN A 49 -2.03 -4.98 4.97
N ALA A 50 -2.45 -5.14 3.71
CA ALA A 50 -3.19 -4.10 3.00
C ALA A 50 -4.52 -3.73 3.70
N PRO A 51 -5.35 -4.68 4.19
CA PRO A 51 -6.53 -4.36 5.00
C PRO A 51 -6.20 -3.60 6.28
N ALA A 52 -5.08 -3.93 6.94
CA ALA A 52 -4.66 -3.27 8.18
C ALA A 52 -4.23 -1.81 7.92
N VAL A 53 -3.54 -1.53 6.80
CA VAL A 53 -3.24 -0.15 6.40
C VAL A 53 -4.51 0.63 6.06
N ARG A 54 -5.44 0.01 5.34
CA ARG A 54 -6.73 0.64 5.04
C ARG A 54 -7.51 0.98 6.31
N GLN A 55 -7.54 0.05 7.28
CA GLN A 55 -8.15 0.29 8.59
C GLN A 55 -7.45 1.44 9.34
N ALA A 56 -6.12 1.49 9.31
CA ALA A 56 -5.35 2.57 9.95
C ALA A 56 -5.60 3.96 9.31
N ALA A 57 -6.08 4.01 8.06
CA ALA A 57 -6.43 5.24 7.36
C ALA A 57 -7.90 5.67 7.58
N GLU A 58 -8.72 4.88 8.27
CA GLU A 58 -10.12 5.24 8.55
C GLU A 58 -10.21 6.59 9.28
N GLY A 59 -11.14 7.45 8.83
CA GLY A 59 -11.31 8.80 9.36
C GLY A 59 -10.30 9.84 8.84
N THR A 60 -9.35 9.44 8.01
CA THR A 60 -8.41 10.34 7.32
C THR A 60 -8.88 10.63 5.88
N PRO A 61 -8.36 11.67 5.20
CA PRO A 61 -8.65 11.89 3.79
C PRO A 61 -7.91 10.95 2.83
N LEU A 62 -7.00 10.09 3.33
CA LEU A 62 -6.19 9.21 2.51
C LEU A 62 -7.01 8.01 2.01
N THR A 63 -7.02 7.79 0.70
CA THR A 63 -7.60 6.58 0.10
C THR A 63 -6.52 5.50 0.03
N VAL A 64 -6.79 4.33 0.62
CA VAL A 64 -5.87 3.18 0.57
C VAL A 64 -6.44 2.11 -0.37
N LEU A 65 -5.72 1.83 -1.44
CA LEU A 65 -5.98 0.73 -2.37
C LEU A 65 -5.28 -0.54 -1.87
N LEU A 66 -5.93 -1.67 -2.12
CA LEU A 66 -5.35 -2.98 -1.87
C LEU A 66 -4.58 -3.43 -3.11
N GLY A 67 -3.45 -4.08 -2.91
CA GLY A 67 -2.63 -4.57 -4.00
C GLY A 67 -1.64 -5.64 -3.57
N MET A 68 -0.84 -6.07 -4.52
CA MET A 68 0.24 -7.03 -4.36
C MET A 68 1.27 -6.76 -5.45
N GLU A 69 2.56 -6.88 -5.11
CA GLU A 69 3.59 -7.03 -6.12
C GLU A 69 3.82 -8.53 -6.36
N LEU A 70 3.29 -9.03 -7.47
CA LEU A 70 3.41 -10.41 -7.88
C LEU A 70 4.74 -10.61 -8.62
N GLN A 71 5.57 -11.54 -8.17
CA GLN A 71 6.74 -11.99 -8.90
C GLN A 71 6.42 -13.25 -9.71
N THR A 72 6.66 -13.22 -11.03
CA THR A 72 6.49 -14.40 -11.90
C THR A 72 7.67 -15.37 -11.79
N ARG A 73 7.56 -16.52 -12.45
CA ARG A 73 8.65 -17.51 -12.53
C ARG A 73 9.87 -17.00 -13.32
N GLU A 74 9.65 -16.03 -14.19
CA GLU A 74 10.66 -15.34 -14.99
C GLU A 74 11.25 -14.13 -14.25
N GLU A 75 10.96 -13.97 -12.96
CA GLU A 75 11.43 -12.86 -12.10
C GLU A 75 10.93 -11.48 -12.58
N VAL A 76 9.76 -11.45 -13.22
CA VAL A 76 9.09 -10.19 -13.57
C VAL A 76 8.18 -9.78 -12.42
N ASP A 77 8.34 -8.56 -11.94
CA ASP A 77 7.47 -7.98 -10.92
C ASP A 77 6.29 -7.25 -11.57
N VAL A 78 5.08 -7.56 -11.11
CA VAL A 78 3.82 -7.04 -11.63
C VAL A 78 2.99 -6.46 -10.50
N LEU A 79 2.60 -5.19 -10.63
CA LEU A 79 1.65 -4.57 -9.71
C LEU A 79 0.22 -5.02 -10.00
N CYS A 80 -0.41 -5.58 -8.98
CA CYS A 80 -1.82 -5.93 -8.96
C CYS A 80 -2.55 -4.98 -8.02
N LEU A 81 -3.66 -4.37 -8.47
CA LEU A 81 -4.53 -3.52 -7.65
C LEU A 81 -5.94 -4.12 -7.61
N PHE A 82 -6.56 -4.08 -6.43
CA PHE A 82 -7.84 -4.70 -6.15
C PHE A 82 -8.85 -3.66 -5.66
N GLU A 83 -10.12 -3.83 -6.02
CA GLU A 83 -11.21 -2.95 -5.62
C GLU A 83 -11.61 -3.14 -4.15
N ALA A 84 -11.62 -4.39 -3.67
CA ALA A 84 -11.95 -4.75 -2.30
C ALA A 84 -11.20 -6.02 -1.87
N PRO A 85 -10.97 -6.23 -0.56
CA PRO A 85 -10.69 -7.56 -0.04
C PRO A 85 -11.98 -8.37 -0.14
N ASP A 86 -11.91 -9.56 -0.74
CA ASP A 86 -13.01 -10.54 -0.70
C ASP A 86 -13.42 -10.89 0.74
#